data_AF-A0A0B7MP72-F1
#
_entry.id   AF-A0A0B7MP72-F1
#
_cell.length_a   1.000
_cell.length_b   1.000
_cell.length_c   1.000
_cell.angle_alpha   90.00
_cell.angle_beta   90.00
_cell.angle_gamma   90.00
#
_symmetry.space_group_name_H-M   'P 1'
#
loop_
_entity.id
_entity.type
_entity.pdbx_description
1 polymer ?
#
loop_
_entity_poly.entity_id
_entity_poly.type
_entity_poly.pdbx_seq_one_letter_code
_entity_poly.pdbx_strand_id
1 'polypeptide(L)'
;MFLRASKKSRSEVYLYDPIGTDKEGNEITLIDILGTDPDTVSELVEKFFESRRLIEKLKSLSSRDRKVLELRYGLGGKRRKTQREVAKIFGISRSYVSRIEKKAINKLFQELTQNKPPV
;
A
#
# COMPACT_ATOMS: atom_id res chain seq x y z
N MET A 1 0.26 12.22 46.22
CA MET A 1 0.47 12.58 44.79
C MET A 1 0.06 11.41 43.86
N PHE A 2 -1.09 10.76 44.09
CA PHE A 2 -1.57 9.61 43.29
C PHE A 2 -2.77 10.00 42.41
N LEU A 3 -3.69 10.81 42.96
CA LEU A 3 -4.93 11.25 42.31
C LEU A 3 -4.74 12.18 41.09
N ARG A 4 -3.57 12.82 40.91
CA ARG A 4 -3.29 13.65 39.72
C ARG A 4 -2.75 12.83 38.54
N ALA A 5 -2.14 11.67 38.78
CA ALA A 5 -1.61 10.80 37.74
C ALA A 5 -2.73 9.99 37.06
N SER A 6 -3.74 9.57 37.81
CA SER A 6 -4.89 8.80 37.33
C SER A 6 -5.96 9.62 36.58
N LYS A 7 -5.78 10.94 36.44
CA LYS A 7 -6.71 11.78 35.65
C LYS A 7 -6.62 11.48 34.15
N LYS A 8 -5.49 10.94 33.67
CA LYS A 8 -5.26 10.56 32.26
C LYS A 8 -5.89 9.21 31.88
N SER A 9 -5.99 8.27 32.82
CA SER A 9 -6.53 6.92 32.59
C SER A 9 -8.02 6.80 32.91
N ARG A 10 -8.68 7.91 33.29
CA ARG A 10 -10.09 7.90 33.75
C ARG A 10 -11.10 7.57 32.64
N SER A 11 -10.66 7.56 31.38
CA SER A 11 -11.43 7.20 30.18
C SER A 11 -10.94 5.90 29.54
N GLU A 12 -10.03 5.17 30.18
CA GLU A 12 -9.58 3.86 29.71
C GLU A 12 -10.58 2.79 30.18
N VAL A 13 -10.93 1.87 29.28
CA VAL A 13 -11.82 0.73 29.52
C VAL A 13 -11.10 -0.55 29.07
N TYR A 14 -11.35 -1.68 29.74
CA TYR A 14 -10.74 -2.94 29.31
C TYR A 14 -11.53 -3.51 28.14
N LEU A 15 -10.82 -4.12 27.19
CA LEU A 15 -11.44 -4.78 26.05
C LEU A 15 -12.33 -5.96 26.47
N TYR A 16 -12.07 -6.55 27.63
CA TYR A 16 -12.81 -7.67 28.19
C TYR A 16 -13.92 -7.22 29.16
N ASP A 17 -14.11 -5.91 29.36
CA ASP A 17 -15.21 -5.44 30.19
C ASP A 17 -16.54 -5.79 29.52
N PRO A 18 -17.50 -6.38 30.26
CA PRO A 18 -18.82 -6.67 29.73
C PRO A 18 -19.57 -5.36 29.49
N ILE A 19 -20.18 -5.23 28.32
CA ILE A 19 -20.93 -4.05 27.89
C ILE A 19 -22.43 -4.32 27.70
N GLY A 20 -22.83 -5.58 27.76
CA GLY A 20 -24.23 -5.99 27.66
C GLY A 20 -24.40 -7.51 27.73
N THR A 21 -25.63 -7.96 27.54
CA THR A 21 -25.98 -9.39 27.42
C THR A 21 -26.73 -9.63 26.12
N ASP A 22 -26.50 -10.79 25.49
CA ASP A 22 -27.25 -11.21 24.31
C ASP A 22 -28.66 -11.72 24.68
N LYS A 23 -29.42 -12.21 23.69
CA LYS A 23 -30.78 -12.74 23.90
C LYS A 23 -30.82 -14.06 24.69
N GLU A 24 -29.67 -14.72 24.85
CA GLU A 24 -29.51 -16.01 25.53
C GLU A 24 -28.88 -15.85 26.93
N GLY A 25 -28.52 -14.62 27.31
CA GLY A 25 -27.96 -14.27 28.62
C GLY A 25 -26.43 -14.33 28.70
N ASN A 26 -25.73 -14.50 27.58
CA ASN A 26 -24.26 -14.47 27.56
C ASN A 26 -23.76 -13.02 27.59
N GLU A 27 -22.65 -12.78 28.29
CA GLU A 27 -22.00 -11.48 28.36
C GLU A 27 -21.37 -11.13 27.00
N ILE A 28 -21.66 -9.92 26.49
CA ILE A 28 -21.00 -9.34 25.32
C ILE A 28 -19.91 -8.41 25.85
N THR A 29 -18.67 -8.60 25.37
CA THR A 29 -17.53 -7.78 25.76
C THR A 29 -17.21 -6.72 24.71
N LEU A 30 -16.43 -5.70 25.08
CA LEU A 30 -16.08 -4.62 24.16
C LEU A 30 -15.33 -5.15 22.91
N ILE A 31 -14.46 -6.14 23.05
CA ILE A 31 -13.72 -6.74 21.92
C ILE A 31 -14.62 -7.41 20.89
N ASP A 32 -15.81 -7.90 21.28
CA ASP A 32 -16.75 -8.56 20.37
C ASP A 32 -17.42 -7.56 19.40
N ILE A 33 -17.45 -6.28 19.77
CA ILE A 33 -18.06 -5.20 18.96
C ILE A 33 -17.02 -4.45 18.14
N LEU A 34 -15.76 -4.44 18.58
CA LEU A 34 -14.68 -3.75 17.89
C LEU A 34 -14.36 -4.46 16.56
N GLY A 35 -15.03 -4.01 15.51
CA GLY A 35 -14.76 -4.41 14.13
C GLY A 35 -13.58 -3.68 13.52
N THR A 36 -13.11 -4.21 12.38
CA THR A 36 -12.26 -3.46 11.46
C THR A 36 -13.16 -2.66 10.49
N ASP A 37 -12.61 -1.63 9.86
CA ASP A 37 -13.34 -0.88 8.82
C ASP A 37 -13.91 -1.87 7.77
N PRO A 38 -15.23 -1.78 7.46
CA PRO A 38 -15.91 -2.74 6.59
C PRO A 38 -15.24 -2.89 5.21
N ASP A 39 -14.58 -1.85 4.71
CA ASP A 39 -13.96 -1.87 3.39
C ASP A 39 -12.54 -2.45 3.39
N THR A 40 -11.96 -2.74 4.55
CA THR A 40 -10.56 -3.19 4.68
C THR A 40 -10.25 -4.41 3.84
N VAL A 41 -11.12 -5.42 3.85
CA VAL A 41 -10.90 -6.65 3.06
C VAL A 41 -11.00 -6.35 1.56
N SER A 42 -12.01 -5.56 1.16
CA SER A 42 -12.22 -5.17 -0.24
C SER A 42 -11.02 -4.40 -0.78
N GLU A 43 -10.55 -3.39 -0.04
CA GLU A 43 -9.37 -2.60 -0.40
C GLU A 43 -8.10 -3.45 -0.55
N LEU A 44 -7.89 -4.43 0.34
CA LEU A 44 -6.73 -5.31 0.27
C LEU A 44 -6.75 -6.15 -1.02
N VAL A 45 -7.93 -6.68 -1.37
CA VAL A 45 -8.13 -7.46 -2.58
C VAL A 45 -7.96 -6.58 -3.83
N GLU A 46 -8.54 -5.39 -3.85
CA GLU A 46 -8.39 -4.44 -4.96
C GLU A 46 -6.91 -4.07 -5.18
N LYS A 47 -6.20 -3.65 -4.12
CA LYS A 47 -4.76 -3.34 -4.16
C LYS A 47 -3.93 -4.52 -4.68
N PHE A 48 -4.29 -5.75 -4.33
CA PHE A 48 -3.62 -6.95 -4.84
C PHE A 48 -3.79 -7.11 -6.36
N PHE A 49 -5.02 -6.97 -6.87
CA PHE A 49 -5.30 -7.06 -8.31
C PHE A 49 -4.66 -5.91 -9.09
N GLU A 50 -4.71 -4.68 -8.58
CA GLU A 50 -4.04 -3.53 -9.19
C GLU A 50 -2.53 -3.73 -9.27
N SER A 51 -1.91 -4.22 -8.19
CA SER A 51 -0.48 -4.52 -8.13
C SER A 51 -0.10 -5.59 -9.16
N ARG A 52 -0.88 -6.66 -9.29
CA ARG A 52 -0.67 -7.69 -10.32
C ARG A 52 -0.78 -7.12 -11.73
N ARG A 53 -1.82 -6.32 -12.00
CA ARG A 53 -2.03 -5.67 -13.30
C ARG A 53 -0.86 -4.77 -13.68
N LEU A 54 -0.34 -4.00 -12.74
CA LEU A 54 0.87 -3.18 -12.94
C LEU A 54 2.08 -4.04 -13.29
N ILE A 55 2.33 -5.12 -12.55
CA ILE A 55 3.47 -6.03 -12.79
C ILE A 55 3.39 -6.68 -14.18
N GLU A 56 2.20 -7.08 -14.62
CA GLU A 56 2.00 -7.61 -15.97
C GLU A 56 2.29 -6.54 -17.03
N LYS A 57 1.80 -5.31 -16.85
CA LYS A 57 2.06 -4.22 -17.80
C LYS A 57 3.51 -3.75 -17.83
N LEU A 58 4.28 -3.92 -16.75
CA LEU A 58 5.74 -3.67 -16.78
C LEU A 58 6.47 -4.56 -17.80
N LYS A 59 5.92 -5.71 -18.19
CA LYS A 59 6.52 -6.60 -19.20
C LYS A 59 6.48 -5.99 -20.61
N SER A 60 5.62 -5.01 -20.89
CA SER A 60 5.57 -4.33 -22.20
C SER A 60 6.68 -3.29 -22.40
N LEU A 61 7.37 -2.92 -21.31
CA LEU A 61 8.52 -2.02 -21.37
C LEU A 61 9.78 -2.76 -21.83
N SER A 62 10.75 -2.00 -22.36
CA SER A 62 12.07 -2.58 -22.62
C SER A 62 12.71 -3.05 -21.31
N SER A 63 13.61 -4.05 -21.39
CA SER A 63 14.31 -4.58 -20.22
C SER A 63 15.02 -3.47 -19.41
N ARG A 64 15.60 -2.49 -20.11
CA ARG A 64 16.26 -1.33 -19.51
C ARG A 64 15.27 -0.41 -18.81
N ASP A 65 14.19 -0.01 -19.47
CA ASP A 65 13.17 0.90 -18.92
C ASP A 65 12.50 0.27 -17.70
N ARG A 66 12.12 -1.01 -17.81
CA ARG A 66 11.58 -1.80 -16.70
C ARG A 66 12.53 -1.81 -15.51
N LYS A 67 13.82 -2.10 -15.73
CA LYS A 67 14.81 -2.17 -14.66
C LYS A 67 15.01 -0.81 -13.97
N VAL A 68 14.96 0.30 -14.73
CA VAL A 68 15.00 1.64 -14.17
C VAL A 68 13.80 1.87 -13.25
N LEU A 69 12.57 1.55 -13.68
CA LEU A 69 11.38 1.70 -12.83
C LEU A 69 11.39 0.79 -11.60
N GLU A 70 11.78 -0.48 -11.76
CA GLU A 70 11.89 -1.43 -10.65
C GLU A 70 12.83 -0.92 -9.55
N LEU A 71 13.95 -0.29 -9.92
CA LEU A 71 14.87 0.30 -8.95
C LEU A 71 14.36 1.64 -8.39
N ARG A 72 13.74 2.48 -9.21
CA ARG A 72 13.22 3.80 -8.79
C ARG A 72 12.10 3.66 -7.75
N TYR A 73 11.19 2.73 -7.98
CA TYR A 73 9.97 2.55 -7.18
C TYR A 73 10.00 1.33 -6.27
N GLY A 74 11.03 0.49 -6.33
CA GLY A 74 11.14 -0.70 -5.48
C GLY A 74 10.20 -1.84 -5.88
N LEU A 75 9.87 -1.93 -7.17
CA LEU A 75 8.93 -2.93 -7.67
C LEU A 75 9.57 -4.32 -7.66
N GLY A 76 8.78 -5.34 -7.33
CA GLY A 76 9.25 -6.74 -7.23
C GLY A 76 10.16 -6.99 -6.02
N GLY A 77 9.90 -6.33 -4.89
CA GLY A 77 10.64 -6.53 -3.64
C GLY A 77 12.01 -5.85 -3.59
N LYS A 78 12.30 -4.92 -4.51
CA LYS A 78 13.56 -4.19 -4.54
C LYS A 78 13.53 -2.98 -3.63
N ARG A 79 14.69 -2.59 -3.11
CA ARG A 79 14.81 -1.31 -2.40
C ARG A 79 14.72 -0.15 -3.39
N ARG A 80 13.85 0.83 -3.09
CA ARG A 80 13.75 2.09 -3.86
C ARG A 80 15.09 2.82 -3.89
N LYS A 81 15.40 3.43 -5.04
CA LYS A 81 16.63 4.20 -5.29
C LYS A 81 16.30 5.54 -5.94
N THR A 82 17.07 6.56 -5.61
CA THR A 82 17.02 7.87 -6.27
C THR A 82 17.50 7.80 -7.72
N GLN A 83 17.12 8.78 -8.55
CA GLN A 83 17.63 8.87 -9.93
C GLN A 83 19.17 8.93 -9.99
N ARG A 84 19.82 9.55 -9.00
CA ARG A 84 21.29 9.62 -8.90
C ARG A 84 21.90 8.24 -8.62
N GLU A 85 21.30 7.45 -7.75
CA GLU A 85 21.78 6.09 -7.46
C GLU A 85 21.56 5.16 -8.65
N VAL A 86 20.41 5.26 -9.33
CA VAL A 86 20.16 4.51 -10.56
C VAL A 86 21.15 4.92 -11.66
N ALA A 87 21.42 6.22 -11.80
CA ALA A 87 22.40 6.74 -12.75
C ALA A 87 23.79 6.13 -12.53
N LYS A 88 24.23 6.05 -11.26
CA LYS A 88 25.49 5.39 -10.89
C LYS A 88 25.50 3.90 -11.28
N ILE A 89 24.41 3.17 -11.04
CA ILE A 89 24.31 1.73 -11.40
C ILE A 89 24.42 1.51 -12.91
N PHE A 90 23.80 2.38 -13.71
CA PHE A 90 23.77 2.25 -15.16
C PHE A 90 24.92 2.97 -15.89
N GLY A 91 25.80 3.66 -15.17
CA GLY A 91 26.90 4.43 -15.78
C GLY A 91 26.43 5.57 -16.68
N ILE A 92 25.28 6.19 -16.38
CA ILE A 92 24.67 7.26 -17.19
C ILE A 92 24.38 8.51 -16.37
N SER A 93 24.04 9.62 -17.02
CA SER A 93 23.67 10.84 -16.32
C SER A 93 22.32 10.72 -15.60
N ARG A 94 22.17 11.44 -14.48
CA ARG A 94 20.88 11.58 -13.76
C ARG A 94 19.77 12.09 -14.68
N SER A 95 20.09 13.04 -15.56
CA SER A 95 19.14 13.57 -16.54
C SER A 95 18.69 12.51 -17.54
N TYR A 96 19.58 11.61 -17.96
CA TYR A 96 19.19 10.51 -18.85
C TYR A 96 18.28 9.49 -18.15
N VAL A 97 18.54 9.16 -16.88
CA VAL A 97 17.60 8.35 -16.07
C VAL A 97 16.23 9.01 -15.99
N SER A 98 16.17 10.33 -15.76
CA SER A 98 14.92 11.09 -15.71
C SER A 98 14.13 10.99 -17.03
N ARG A 99 14.82 11.08 -18.18
CA ARG A 99 14.20 10.90 -19.50
C ARG A 99 13.64 9.49 -19.70
N ILE A 100 14.40 8.47 -19.29
CA ILE A 100 13.95 7.07 -19.33
C ILE A 100 12.70 6.88 -18.46
N GLU A 101 12.74 7.34 -17.21
CA GLU A 101 11.63 7.26 -16.25
C GLU A 101 10.37 7.92 -16.83
N LYS A 102 10.47 9.16 -17.34
CA LYS A 102 9.33 9.86 -17.94
C LYS A 102 8.74 9.11 -19.13
N LYS A 103 9.59 8.60 -20.03
CA LYS A 103 9.15 7.83 -21.22
C LYS A 103 8.45 6.53 -20.81
N ALA A 104 9.02 5.81 -19.86
CA ALA A 104 8.50 4.53 -19.38
C ALA A 104 7.15 4.69 -18.66
N ILE A 105 7.01 5.72 -17.82
CA ILE A 105 5.75 6.06 -17.13
C ILE A 105 4.66 6.41 -18.15
N ASN A 106 4.97 7.25 -19.14
CA ASN A 106 4.00 7.60 -20.18
C ASN A 106 3.52 6.37 -20.96
N LYS A 107 4.43 5.43 -21.28
CA LYS A 107 4.06 4.18 -21.94
C LYS A 107 3.19 3.30 -21.05
N LEU A 108 3.53 3.14 -19.77
CA LEU A 108 2.69 2.40 -18.82
C LEU A 108 1.30 3.02 -18.66
N PHE A 109 1.22 4.35 -18.62
CA PHE A 109 -0.05 5.06 -18.51
C PHE A 109 -0.96 4.76 -19.71
N GLN A 110 -0.41 4.75 -20.93
CA GLN A 110 -1.16 4.37 -22.13
C GLN A 110 -1.61 2.90 -22.06
N GLU A 111 -0.73 1.98 -21.65
CA GLU A 111 -1.04 0.55 -21.53
C GLU A 111 -2.13 0.24 -20.50
N LEU A 112 -2.17 1.01 -19.41
CA LEU A 112 -3.16 0.88 -18.33
C LEU A 112 -4.51 1.52 -18.69
N THR A 113 -4.50 2.59 -19.49
CA THR A 113 -5.73 3.28 -19.91
C THR A 113 -6.39 2.66 -21.15
N GLN A 114 -5.61 2.07 -22.06
CA GLN A 114 -6.17 1.43 -23.27
C GLN A 114 -6.80 0.04 -23.03
N ASN A 115 -6.57 -0.58 -21.87
CA ASN A 115 -7.25 -1.82 -21.46
C ASN A 115 -8.28 -1.54 -20.37
N LYS A 116 -9.29 -0.72 -20.67
CA LYS A 116 -10.53 -0.73 -19.86
C LYS A 116 -11.25 -2.03 -20.21
N PRO A 117 -11.52 -2.95 -19.26
CA PRO A 117 -12.43 -4.05 -19.55
C PRO A 117 -13.77 -3.46 -20.01
N PRO A 118 -14.49 -4.10 -20.95
CA PRO A 118 -15.86 -3.69 -21.24
C PRO A 118 -16.63 -3.74 -19.93
N VAL A 119 -17.26 -2.62 -19.58
CA VAL A 119 -18.25 -2.56 -18.51
C VAL A 119 -19.44 -3.42 -18.91
#